data_AF-A0A6I2RGH5-F1
#
_entry.id   AF-A0A6I2RGH5-F1
#
_cell.length_a   1.000
_cell.length_b   1.000
_cell.length_c   1.000
_cell.angle_alpha   90.00
_cell.angle_beta   90.00
_cell.angle_gamma   90.00
#
_symmetry.space_group_name_H-M   'P 1'
#
loop_
_entity.id
_entity.type
_entity.pdbx_description
1 polymer ?
#
loop_
_entity_poly.entity_id
_entity_poly.type
_entity_poly.pdbx_seq_one_letter_code
_entity_poly.pdbx_strand_id
1 'polypeptide(L)'
;MDESGTIPRATAAAAHDLVVQSLSENLDVLRHVSAISCITIWDREQRLLFDSNMDRDNPSFVLRGYWRRPWSEEEVQTAQERIAVLRQKELQSHLGQNAAIDEIERRISTALRSHATSMDFSMS
;
A
#
# COMPACT_ATOMS: atom_id res chain seq x y z
N MET A 1 -27.54 -8.34 -25.16
CA MET A 1 -26.09 -8.57 -25.29
C MET A 1 -25.62 -8.96 -23.91
N ASP A 2 -25.29 -10.23 -23.70
CA ASP A 2 -24.72 -10.69 -22.44
C ASP A 2 -23.21 -10.42 -22.50
N GLU A 3 -22.77 -9.41 -21.76
CA GLU A 3 -21.35 -9.16 -21.48
C GLU A 3 -20.81 -10.30 -20.60
N SER A 4 -20.65 -11.46 -21.20
CA SER A 4 -20.02 -12.67 -20.66
C SER A 4 -18.50 -12.50 -20.58
N GLY A 5 -18.07 -11.45 -19.88
CA GLY A 5 -16.69 -11.01 -19.82
C GLY A 5 -16.39 -10.11 -18.62
N THR A 6 -16.81 -10.49 -17.41
CA THR A 6 -16.68 -9.61 -16.22
C THR A 6 -16.33 -10.38 -14.95
N ILE A 7 -15.57 -11.48 -15.04
CA ILE A 7 -14.98 -12.08 -13.83
C ILE A 7 -13.89 -11.14 -13.32
N PRO A 8 -14.02 -10.56 -12.11
CA PRO A 8 -12.95 -9.77 -11.52
C PRO A 8 -11.71 -10.65 -11.33
N ARG A 9 -10.57 -10.17 -11.81
CA ARG A 9 -9.29 -10.87 -11.63
C ARG A 9 -8.55 -10.22 -10.48
N ALA A 10 -8.37 -10.96 -9.40
CA ALA A 10 -7.54 -10.51 -8.29
C ALA A 10 -6.07 -10.40 -8.74
N THR A 11 -5.41 -9.33 -8.36
CA THR A 11 -3.94 -9.25 -8.44
C THR A 11 -3.35 -10.27 -7.47
N ALA A 12 -2.43 -11.12 -7.94
CA ALA A 12 -1.74 -12.05 -7.07
C ALA A 12 -0.94 -11.29 -6.00
N ALA A 13 -1.14 -11.62 -4.73
CA ALA A 13 -0.44 -10.96 -3.62
C ALA A 13 1.10 -11.00 -3.79
N ALA A 14 1.62 -12.11 -4.32
CA ALA A 14 3.06 -12.25 -4.62
C ALA A 14 3.59 -11.20 -5.60
N ALA A 15 2.79 -10.78 -6.59
CA ALA A 15 3.19 -9.74 -7.54
C ALA A 15 3.25 -8.37 -6.85
N HIS A 16 2.29 -8.08 -5.97
CA HIS A 16 2.32 -6.87 -5.14
C HIS A 16 3.51 -6.87 -4.17
N ASP A 17 3.73 -7.99 -3.46
CA ASP A 17 4.77 -8.13 -2.44
C ASP A 17 6.17 -7.98 -3.07
N LEU A 18 6.39 -8.49 -4.29
CA LEU A 18 7.62 -8.28 -5.06
C LEU A 18 7.88 -6.79 -5.35
N VAL A 19 6.84 -6.05 -5.76
CA VAL A 19 6.98 -4.60 -6.00
C VAL A 19 7.34 -3.87 -4.71
N VAL A 20 6.64 -4.16 -3.61
CA VAL A 20 6.93 -3.54 -2.29
C VAL A 20 8.37 -3.84 -1.85
N GLN A 21 8.85 -5.06 -2.08
CA GLN A 21 10.21 -5.45 -1.69
C GLN A 21 11.29 -4.71 -2.49
N SER A 22 11.11 -4.57 -3.81
CA SER A 22 12.18 -4.07 -4.69
C SER A 22 12.08 -2.58 -5.04
N LEU A 23 10.89 -1.97 -5.00
CA LEU A 23 10.67 -0.63 -5.54
C LEU A 23 11.58 0.41 -4.87
N SER A 24 11.69 0.38 -3.55
CA SER A 24 12.51 1.36 -2.81
C SER A 24 13.97 1.39 -3.29
N GLU A 25 14.63 0.24 -3.43
CA GLU A 25 16.03 0.15 -3.88
C GLU A 25 16.17 0.45 -5.37
N ASN A 26 15.19 0.02 -6.17
CA ASN A 26 15.18 0.34 -7.59
C ASN A 26 15.12 1.85 -7.83
N LEU A 27 14.38 2.61 -7.01
CA LEU A 27 14.34 4.07 -7.12
C LEU A 27 15.70 4.73 -6.86
N ASP A 28 16.49 4.20 -5.92
CA ASP A 28 17.85 4.69 -5.67
C ASP A 28 18.76 4.45 -6.88
N VAL A 29 18.66 3.29 -7.51
CA VAL A 29 19.40 2.99 -8.75
C VAL A 29 18.95 3.93 -9.88
N LEU A 30 17.64 4.10 -10.06
CA LEU A 30 17.07 4.95 -11.11
C LEU A 30 17.44 6.43 -10.93
N ARG A 31 17.66 6.90 -9.70
CA ARG A 31 18.11 8.26 -9.41
C ARG A 31 19.45 8.60 -10.10
N HIS A 32 20.28 7.61 -10.35
CA HIS A 32 21.60 7.79 -10.97
C HIS A 32 21.60 7.58 -12.49
N VAL A 33 20.45 7.25 -13.09
CA VAL A 33 20.31 7.07 -14.53
C VAL A 33 20.16 8.43 -15.21
N SER A 34 21.12 8.80 -16.05
CA SER A 34 21.17 10.13 -16.69
C SER A 34 19.97 10.46 -17.60
N ALA A 35 19.26 9.44 -18.09
CA ALA A 35 18.05 9.61 -18.89
C ALA A 35 16.82 10.03 -18.06
N ILE A 36 16.88 9.91 -16.73
CA ILE A 36 15.81 10.28 -15.82
C ILE A 36 16.13 11.66 -15.26
N SER A 37 15.33 12.65 -15.66
CA SER A 37 15.54 14.05 -15.26
C SER A 37 15.09 14.34 -13.83
N CYS A 38 14.09 13.63 -13.33
CA CYS A 38 13.54 13.81 -11.98
C CYS A 38 12.75 12.57 -11.54
N ILE A 39 12.83 12.26 -10.25
CA ILE A 39 11.98 11.29 -9.56
C ILE A 39 11.20 12.03 -8.48
N THR A 40 9.87 11.89 -8.50
CA THR A 40 9.00 12.39 -7.43
C THR A 40 8.18 11.27 -6.80
N ILE A 41 7.91 11.38 -5.51
CA ILE A 41 7.02 10.46 -4.77
C ILE A 41 5.86 11.27 -4.22
N TRP A 42 4.65 10.78 -4.43
CA TRP A 42 3.41 11.43 -4.01
C TRP A 42 2.58 10.47 -3.16
N ASP A 43 1.88 11.00 -2.17
CA ASP A 43 0.86 10.24 -1.45
C ASP A 43 -0.50 10.25 -2.18
N ARG A 44 -1.49 9.61 -1.57
CA ARG A 44 -2.84 9.47 -2.13
C ARG A 44 -3.61 10.79 -2.15
N GLU A 45 -3.22 11.73 -1.30
CA GLU A 45 -3.80 13.06 -1.17
C GLU A 45 -3.05 14.11 -2.03
N GLN A 46 -2.20 13.64 -2.95
CA GLN A 46 -1.40 14.49 -3.85
C GLN A 46 -0.45 15.42 -3.11
N ARG A 47 0.04 15.01 -1.94
CA ARG A 47 1.14 15.68 -1.25
C ARG A 47 2.46 15.11 -1.76
N LEU A 48 3.37 16.00 -2.12
CA LEU A 48 4.73 15.66 -2.53
C LEU A 48 5.50 15.15 -1.30
N LEU A 49 5.98 13.91 -1.36
CA LEU A 49 6.80 13.30 -0.32
C LEU A 49 8.30 13.41 -0.63
N PHE A 50 8.66 13.40 -1.91
CA PHE A 50 10.05 13.43 -2.37
C PHE A 50 10.16 14.06 -3.75
N ASP A 51 11.20 14.85 -3.99
CA ASP A 51 11.66 15.34 -5.29
C ASP A 51 13.20 15.24 -5.37
N SER A 52 13.71 14.46 -6.33
CA SER A 52 15.15 14.22 -6.48
C SER A 52 15.99 15.47 -6.77
N ASN A 53 15.39 16.55 -7.25
CA ASN A 53 16.06 17.82 -7.51
C ASN A 53 16.15 18.70 -6.26
N MET A 54 15.23 18.52 -5.30
CA MET A 54 15.17 19.33 -4.08
C MET A 54 15.77 18.58 -2.88
N ASP A 55 15.53 17.28 -2.80
CA ASP A 55 15.86 16.47 -1.64
C ASP A 55 17.23 15.81 -1.74
N ARG A 56 17.96 15.84 -0.63
CA ARG A 56 19.29 15.21 -0.52
C ARG A 56 19.20 13.73 -0.21
N ASP A 57 18.19 13.32 0.54
CA ASP A 57 17.98 11.93 0.93
C ASP A 57 17.73 11.03 -0.28
N ASN A 58 17.89 9.73 -0.09
CA ASN A 58 17.57 8.74 -1.11
C ASN A 58 16.05 8.48 -1.16
N PRO A 59 15.47 8.26 -2.35
CA PRO A 59 14.04 7.95 -2.47
C PRO A 59 13.64 6.70 -1.68
N SER A 60 14.53 5.72 -1.54
CA SER A 60 14.28 4.54 -0.71
C SER A 60 14.02 4.88 0.76
N PHE A 61 14.76 5.84 1.31
CA PHE A 61 14.64 6.26 2.70
C PHE A 61 13.27 6.90 2.95
N VAL A 62 12.88 7.84 2.08
CA VAL A 62 11.58 8.52 2.17
C VAL A 62 10.43 7.56 1.97
N LEU A 63 10.50 6.69 0.95
CA LEU A 63 9.42 5.72 0.66
C LEU A 63 9.25 4.70 1.78
N ARG A 64 10.34 4.14 2.31
CA ARG A 64 10.29 3.20 3.44
C ARG A 64 9.80 3.87 4.71
N GLY A 65 10.21 5.11 4.95
CA GLY A 65 9.70 5.93 6.06
C GLY A 65 8.20 6.10 5.96
N TYR A 66 7.69 6.44 4.77
CA TYR A 66 6.26 6.57 4.53
C TYR A 66 5.51 5.23 4.69
N TRP A 67 6.05 4.11 4.21
CA TRP A 67 5.38 2.80 4.37
C TRP A 67 5.35 2.28 5.81
N ARG A 68 6.34 2.64 6.63
CA ARG A 68 6.48 2.19 8.02
C ARG A 68 5.82 3.13 9.02
N ARG A 69 5.32 4.29 8.59
CA ARG A 69 4.65 5.20 9.51
C ARG A 69 3.35 4.56 10.03
N PRO A 70 2.95 4.86 11.28
CA PRO A 70 1.63 4.50 11.76
C PRO A 70 0.54 5.09 10.86
N TRP A 71 -0.50 4.30 10.62
CA TRP A 71 -1.67 4.76 9.89
C TRP A 71 -2.45 5.76 10.75
N SER A 72 -2.97 6.81 10.15
CA SER A 72 -3.89 7.72 10.84
C SER A 72 -5.23 7.03 11.09
N GLU A 73 -5.99 7.52 12.07
CA GLU A 73 -7.34 7.01 12.35
C GLU A 73 -8.24 7.04 11.10
N GLU A 74 -8.10 8.08 10.28
CA GLU A 74 -8.80 8.23 8.99
C GLU A 74 -8.43 7.12 7.99
N GLU A 75 -7.15 6.74 7.91
CA GLU A 75 -6.69 5.65 7.04
C GLU A 75 -7.21 4.28 7.50
N VAL A 76 -7.22 4.06 8.81
CA VAL A 76 -7.79 2.85 9.42
C VAL A 76 -9.27 2.76 9.12
N GLN A 77 -10.02 3.83 9.38
CA GLN A 77 -11.45 3.91 9.13
C GLN A 77 -11.76 3.68 7.65
N THR A 78 -11.05 4.36 6.75
CA THR A 78 -11.20 4.19 5.30
C THR A 78 -10.95 2.74 4.87
N ALA A 79 -9.95 2.07 5.46
CA ALA A 79 -9.65 0.68 5.14
C ALA A 79 -10.77 -0.27 5.62
N GLN A 80 -11.29 -0.05 6.83
CA GLN A 80 -12.41 -0.82 7.37
C GLN A 80 -13.69 -0.65 6.54
N GLU A 81 -14.01 0.58 6.14
CA GLU A 81 -15.15 0.87 5.25
C GLU A 81 -15.01 0.16 3.90
N ARG A 82 -13.81 0.16 3.31
CA ARG A 82 -13.54 -0.56 2.06
C ARG A 82 -13.72 -2.07 2.22
N ILE A 83 -13.26 -2.67 3.33
CA ILE A 83 -13.50 -4.08 3.61
C ILE A 83 -15.00 -4.37 3.72
N ALA A 84 -15.75 -3.53 4.45
CA ALA A 84 -17.20 -3.69 4.59
C ALA A 84 -17.92 -3.66 3.22
N VAL A 85 -17.54 -2.73 2.34
CA VAL A 85 -18.06 -2.65 0.97
C VAL A 85 -17.70 -3.91 0.17
N LEU A 86 -16.47 -4.43 0.29
CA LEU A 86 -16.07 -5.67 -0.39
C LEU A 86 -16.89 -6.87 0.10
N ARG A 87 -17.14 -6.99 1.40
CA ARG A 87 -18.00 -8.04 1.97
C ARG A 87 -19.42 -7.94 1.47
N GLN A 88 -19.99 -6.74 1.45
CA GLN A 88 -21.34 -6.51 0.93
C GLN A 88 -21.45 -6.92 -0.53
N LYS A 89 -20.47 -6.56 -1.36
CA LYS A 89 -20.43 -6.95 -2.78
C LYS A 89 -20.31 -8.46 -2.94
N GLU A 90 -19.47 -9.12 -2.17
CA GLU A 90 -19.33 -10.58 -2.22
C GLU A 90 -20.63 -11.30 -1.80
N LEU A 91 -21.33 -10.79 -0.78
CA LEU A 91 -22.65 -11.30 -0.38
C LEU A 91 -23.70 -11.17 -1.48
N GLN A 92 -23.63 -10.11 -2.29
CA GLN A 92 -24.58 -9.86 -3.38
C GLN A 92 -24.24 -10.62 -4.66
N SER A 93 -22.96 -10.83 -4.94
CA SER A 93 -22.48 -11.31 -6.23
C SER A 93 -21.94 -12.75 -6.22
N HIS A 94 -21.65 -13.30 -5.04
CA HIS A 94 -21.13 -14.67 -4.84
C HIS A 94 -19.96 -15.03 -5.75
N LEU A 95 -18.99 -14.10 -5.90
CA LEU A 95 -17.87 -14.23 -6.83
C LEU A 95 -16.71 -15.06 -6.27
N GLY A 96 -16.87 -15.65 -5.07
CA GLY A 96 -15.88 -16.51 -4.44
C GLY A 96 -14.66 -15.75 -3.89
N GLN A 97 -14.77 -14.45 -3.65
CA GLN A 97 -13.65 -13.59 -3.24
C GLN A 97 -13.39 -13.59 -1.73
N ASN A 98 -14.15 -14.37 -0.93
CA ASN A 98 -14.05 -14.38 0.53
C ASN A 98 -12.61 -14.57 1.05
N ALA A 99 -11.87 -15.55 0.51
CA ALA A 99 -10.50 -15.81 0.94
C ALA A 99 -9.54 -14.64 0.70
N ALA A 100 -9.75 -13.88 -0.39
CA ALA A 100 -8.96 -12.68 -0.68
C ALA A 100 -9.31 -11.54 0.29
N ILE A 101 -10.59 -11.38 0.63
CA ILE A 101 -11.04 -10.37 1.60
C ILE A 101 -10.52 -10.72 3.00
N ASP A 102 -10.57 -12.01 3.39
CA ASP A 102 -10.02 -12.51 4.66
C ASP A 102 -8.52 -12.19 4.78
N GLU A 103 -7.75 -12.41 3.71
CA GLU A 103 -6.31 -12.12 3.72
C GLU A 103 -6.03 -10.62 3.81
N ILE A 104 -6.80 -9.76 3.15
CA ILE A 104 -6.70 -8.30 3.27
C ILE A 104 -6.96 -7.86 4.72
N GLU A 105 -8.04 -8.36 5.32
CA GLU A 105 -8.44 -8.05 6.70
C GLU A 105 -7.38 -8.52 7.71
N ARG A 106 -6.81 -9.72 7.50
CA ARG A 106 -5.71 -10.26 8.31
C ARG A 106 -4.45 -9.39 8.21
N ARG A 107 -4.07 -8.97 7.00
CA ARG A 107 -2.89 -8.12 6.77
C ARG A 107 -3.06 -6.74 7.41
N ILE A 108 -4.23 -6.12 7.28
CA ILE A 108 -4.52 -4.83 7.93
C ILE A 108 -4.47 -4.98 9.46
N SER A 109 -5.12 -6.00 10.01
CA SER A 109 -5.07 -6.27 11.46
C SER A 109 -3.65 -6.48 11.97
N THR A 110 -2.81 -7.19 11.20
CA THR A 110 -1.39 -7.42 11.54
C THR A 110 -0.61 -6.11 11.53
N ALA A 111 -0.82 -5.27 10.50
CA ALA A 111 -0.20 -3.96 10.43
C ALA A 111 -0.60 -3.10 11.63
N LEU A 112 -1.89 -3.02 11.99
CA LEU A 112 -2.31 -2.22 13.15
C LEU A 112 -1.70 -2.71 14.48
N ARG A 113 -1.58 -4.03 14.66
CA ARG A 113 -0.97 -4.62 15.86
C ARG A 113 0.53 -4.37 15.95
N SER A 114 1.27 -4.50 14.85
CA SER A 114 2.73 -4.24 14.86
C SER A 114 3.06 -2.80 15.26
N HIS A 115 2.15 -1.86 14.99
CA HIS A 115 2.32 -0.47 15.40
C HIS A 115 1.96 -0.23 16.87
N ALA A 116 0.98 -0.95 17.42
CA ALA A 116 0.66 -0.88 18.85
C ALA A 116 1.82 -1.37 19.72
N THR A 117 2.46 -2.49 19.35
CA THR A 117 3.62 -3.01 20.08
C THR A 117 4.85 -2.08 19.99
N SER A 118 4.98 -1.30 18.91
CA SER A 118 6.09 -0.34 18.76
C SER A 118 5.94 0.91 19.65
N MET A 119 4.71 1.28 20.05
CA MET A 119 4.48 2.42 20.96
C MET A 119 4.77 2.05 22.43
N ASP A 120 4.43 0.83 22.85
CA ASP A 120 4.67 0.36 24.23
C ASP A 120 6.16 0.34 24.61
N PHE A 121 7.05 0.03 23.66
CA PHE A 121 8.50 0.04 23.88
C PHE A 121 9.13 1.43 23.90
N SER A 122 8.44 2.47 23.38
CA SER A 122 8.96 3.84 23.35
C SER A 122 8.56 4.67 24.58
N MET A 123 7.70 4.12 25.46
CA MET A 123 7.26 4.75 26.71
C MET A 123 7.84 4.08 27.98
N SER A 124 8.84 3.20 27.82
CA SER A 124 9.55 2.51 28.92
C SER A 124 10.95 3.05 29.13
#